data_AF-A0A3D4VX01-F1
#
_entry.id   AF-A0A3D4VX01-F1
#
_cell.length_a   1.000
_cell.length_b   1.000
_cell.length_c   1.000
_cell.angle_alpha   90.00
_cell.angle_beta   90.00
_cell.angle_gamma   90.00
#
_symmetry.space_group_name_H-M   'P 1'
#
loop_
_entity.id
_entity.type
_entity.pdbx_description
1 polymer ?
#
loop_
_entity_poly.entity_id
_entity_poly.type
_entity_poly.pdbx_seq_one_letter_code
_entity_poly.pdbx_strand_id
1 'polypeptide(L)'
;MADEKNIKEETGELGSTGNFIHSYIQADLGEKLCRLNTRFPPEPNGYLHIGHAKSICLNFGLAKMYGGKCNLRFDDTNPSKEDTEYVESIKEDVKWLGFDWEDRLYFASSYFDTYYDIAIKLIKEGKAFVCDLNAEEMREYRGTLSTPGKNSPYRDRTVDENLDLFQRMKAGEFADGSRTLRAKIDMTSPNINMRDPVIYRIAHAKHHTTGNKWCIYPMYDFAHPIEDAVEGITHSICTMEFEDHRPLYDWVVANSGLKAKPRQIEFARLGITNTVMSKRKLRALVEDNLVDGWDDPRMPTISGLRRRGVTPEAIRDFCERIGVSKANSKVDSSLLDYCIRDDLKEKTKVVMAVLNPLKVIIDNYPEGQIEFLTIENNPENENLGTREIPFGRELYIERDDFMEEPVKKFFRLAPDKEVRLKGAYFVKCVDFVKDENGNVTEVHCTYDPETKSGSGFEGRKVKGTLHWVNAETAVKAEARLYDSMMLDNPDDSSGDMIMNPNSLEICECFIEPSIKEAKKGERFQFMRNGYFCVDTKDSKDGAQVFNRIVALKSSFKPAK
;
A
#
# COMPACT_ATOMS: atom_id res chain seq x y z
N MET A 1 28.00 32.61 29.26
CA MET A 1 28.14 31.77 28.06
C MET A 1 27.30 30.54 28.30
N ALA A 2 26.00 30.74 28.12
CA ALA A 2 24.99 29.71 28.11
C ALA A 2 24.68 29.38 26.65
N ASP A 3 24.09 28.21 26.45
CA ASP A 3 23.36 27.77 25.27
C ASP A 3 24.17 27.23 24.08
N GLU A 4 24.58 25.97 24.21
CA GLU A 4 24.51 25.00 23.11
C GLU A 4 23.88 23.69 23.64
N LYS A 5 22.56 23.67 23.73
CA LYS A 5 21.74 22.46 23.92
C LYS A 5 20.53 22.54 23.01
N ASN A 6 20.24 21.42 22.36
CA ASN A 6 19.03 21.10 21.60
C ASN A 6 18.83 21.76 20.23
N ILE A 7 19.31 21.05 19.20
CA ILE A 7 18.51 20.81 17.99
C ILE A 7 18.57 19.30 17.73
N LYS A 8 17.69 18.53 18.39
CA LYS A 8 17.21 17.26 17.85
C LYS A 8 15.96 17.63 17.05
N GLU A 9 16.13 17.84 15.75
CA GLU A 9 14.99 17.80 14.84
C GLU A 9 14.60 16.33 14.67
N GLU A 10 13.33 16.06 14.95
CA GLU A 10 12.64 14.81 14.60
C GLU A 10 12.50 14.74 13.08
N THR A 11 13.49 14.16 12.43
CA THR A 11 13.35 13.70 11.04
C THR A 11 13.64 12.21 11.01
N GLY A 12 12.59 11.40 11.12
CA GLY A 12 12.63 10.00 10.68
C GLY A 12 12.91 9.99 9.18
N GLU A 13 14.18 9.87 8.84
CA GLU A 13 14.65 9.77 7.46
C GLU A 13 15.47 8.49 7.31
N LEU A 14 15.26 7.80 6.19
CA LEU A 14 15.84 6.54 5.69
C LEU A 14 17.38 6.36 5.82
N GLY A 15 18.10 7.32 6.39
CA GLY A 15 19.56 7.33 6.55
C GLY A 15 20.07 6.51 7.73
N SER A 16 19.21 6.04 8.64
CA SER A 16 19.63 5.31 9.85
C SER A 16 19.71 3.79 9.70
N THR A 17 19.17 3.21 8.61
CA THR A 17 19.08 1.75 8.44
C THR A 17 19.57 1.27 7.07
N GLY A 18 20.64 0.45 7.06
CA GLY A 18 20.87 -0.65 6.10
C GLY A 18 20.62 -0.47 4.60
N ASN A 19 20.68 0.75 4.05
CA ASN A 19 20.40 1.01 2.63
C ASN A 19 21.71 1.26 1.86
N PHE A 20 22.14 0.24 1.10
CA PHE A 20 23.39 0.26 0.34
C PHE A 20 23.42 1.32 -0.80
N ILE A 21 22.25 1.84 -1.20
CA ILE A 21 22.15 2.84 -2.28
C ILE A 21 22.79 4.17 -1.85
N HIS A 22 22.74 4.52 -0.57
CA HIS A 22 23.42 5.71 -0.03
C HIS A 22 24.91 5.69 -0.34
N SER A 23 25.56 4.53 -0.18
CA SER A 23 26.98 4.39 -0.44
C SER A 23 27.33 4.64 -1.92
N TYR A 24 26.47 4.23 -2.85
CA TYR A 24 26.64 4.54 -4.27
C TYR A 24 26.44 6.03 -4.56
N ILE A 25 25.38 6.64 -4.01
CA ILE A 25 25.09 8.08 -4.19
C ILE A 25 26.26 8.93 -3.67
N GLN A 26 26.75 8.63 -2.47
CA GLN A 26 27.87 9.34 -1.85
C GLN A 26 29.17 9.16 -2.65
N ALA A 27 29.45 7.95 -3.12
CA ALA A 27 30.62 7.68 -3.94
C ALA A 27 30.58 8.42 -5.29
N ASP A 28 29.41 8.47 -5.93
CA ASP A 28 29.26 9.01 -7.28
C ASP A 28 29.15 10.55 -7.28
N LEU A 29 28.48 11.15 -6.28
CA LEU A 29 28.24 12.59 -6.24
C LEU A 29 29.20 13.37 -5.32
N GLY A 30 29.85 12.71 -4.37
CA GLY A 30 30.74 13.36 -3.40
C GLY A 30 30.05 14.51 -2.68
N GLU A 31 30.62 15.73 -2.76
CA GLU A 31 30.04 16.93 -2.15
C GLU A 31 28.80 17.49 -2.89
N LYS A 32 28.48 16.97 -4.09
CA LYS A 32 27.39 17.48 -4.94
C LYS A 32 26.08 16.69 -4.75
N LEU A 33 25.79 16.26 -3.53
CA LEU A 33 24.62 15.42 -3.20
C LEU A 33 23.29 16.09 -3.60
N CYS A 34 23.20 17.42 -3.53
CA CYS A 34 22.04 18.19 -3.99
C CYS A 34 21.75 18.09 -5.50
N ARG A 35 22.66 17.48 -6.28
CA ARG A 35 22.44 17.15 -7.69
C ARG A 35 21.79 15.79 -7.89
N LEU A 36 21.49 15.06 -6.81
CA LEU A 36 20.74 13.82 -6.90
C LEU A 36 19.43 14.07 -7.66
N ASN A 37 19.17 13.23 -8.65
CA ASN A 37 17.98 13.29 -9.46
C ASN A 37 17.53 11.84 -9.70
N THR A 38 16.42 11.49 -9.07
CA THR A 38 15.79 10.16 -9.14
C THR A 38 14.47 10.26 -9.88
N ARG A 39 13.81 9.12 -10.12
CA ARG A 39 12.45 9.11 -10.68
C ARG A 39 11.66 7.92 -10.18
N PHE A 40 10.36 8.10 -10.05
CA PHE A 40 9.39 7.02 -9.97
C PHE A 40 8.71 6.86 -11.34
N PRO A 41 8.99 5.78 -12.11
CA PRO A 41 8.49 5.62 -13.46
C PRO A 41 7.41 4.52 -13.59
N PRO A 42 6.19 4.66 -13.04
CA PRO A 42 5.16 3.63 -13.16
C PRO A 42 4.57 3.55 -14.58
N GLU A 43 4.31 2.32 -15.04
CA GLU A 43 3.41 2.08 -16.17
C GLU A 43 1.94 2.34 -15.76
N PRO A 44 1.16 3.15 -16.50
CA PRO A 44 -0.23 3.47 -16.16
C PRO A 44 -1.21 2.36 -16.60
N ASN A 45 -0.99 1.13 -16.13
CA ASN A 45 -1.78 -0.06 -16.49
C ASN A 45 -2.47 -0.75 -15.30
N GLY A 46 -2.50 -0.08 -14.15
CA GLY A 46 -3.08 -0.59 -12.91
C GLY A 46 -2.78 0.32 -11.72
N TYR A 47 -3.56 0.16 -10.66
CA TYR A 47 -3.39 0.92 -9.42
C TYR A 47 -2.06 0.61 -8.73
N LEU A 48 -1.56 1.58 -7.96
CA LEU A 48 -0.41 1.36 -7.09
C LEU A 48 -0.79 0.44 -5.93
N HIS A 49 0.23 -0.24 -5.41
CA HIS A 49 0.12 -1.15 -4.27
C HIS A 49 1.28 -0.91 -3.32
N ILE A 50 1.25 -1.48 -2.12
CA ILE A 50 2.26 -1.27 -1.07
C ILE A 50 3.71 -1.53 -1.54
N GLY A 51 3.92 -2.44 -2.49
CA GLY A 51 5.22 -2.62 -3.15
C GLY A 51 5.73 -1.40 -3.93
N HIS A 52 4.83 -0.64 -4.55
CA HIS A 52 5.14 0.63 -5.21
C HIS A 52 5.41 1.72 -4.17
N ALA A 53 4.74 1.71 -3.00
CA ALA A 53 5.07 2.65 -1.92
C ALA A 53 6.53 2.51 -1.46
N LYS A 54 7.10 1.30 -1.43
CA LYS A 54 8.55 1.13 -1.17
C LYS A 54 9.40 1.88 -2.20
N SER A 55 9.08 1.76 -3.49
CA SER A 55 9.80 2.46 -4.56
C SER A 55 9.63 3.98 -4.50
N ILE A 56 8.41 4.44 -4.18
CA ILE A 56 8.10 5.87 -4.00
C ILE A 56 8.89 6.44 -2.82
N CYS A 57 8.76 5.82 -1.63
CA CYS A 57 9.47 6.26 -0.43
C CYS A 57 10.99 6.26 -0.64
N LEU A 58 11.52 5.29 -1.39
CA LEU A 58 12.93 5.24 -1.71
C LEU A 58 13.36 6.37 -2.65
N ASN A 59 12.71 6.53 -3.81
CA ASN A 59 13.12 7.52 -4.81
C ASN A 59 12.90 8.96 -4.33
N PHE A 60 11.71 9.27 -3.82
CA PHE A 60 11.39 10.61 -3.31
C PHE A 60 12.07 10.89 -1.97
N GLY A 61 12.16 9.90 -1.09
CA GLY A 61 12.84 10.05 0.21
C GLY A 61 14.33 10.33 0.06
N LEU A 62 15.02 9.63 -0.85
CA LEU A 62 16.43 9.90 -1.17
C LEU A 62 16.62 11.31 -1.74
N ALA A 63 15.77 11.71 -2.69
CA ALA A 63 15.82 13.06 -3.25
C ALA A 63 15.63 14.13 -2.16
N LYS A 64 14.61 13.98 -1.31
CA LYS A 64 14.35 14.91 -0.21
C LYS A 64 15.54 15.01 0.75
N MET A 65 16.06 13.87 1.22
CA MET A 65 17.17 13.81 2.18
C MET A 65 18.43 14.52 1.67
N TYR A 66 18.75 14.35 0.38
CA TYR A 66 19.95 14.95 -0.20
C TYR A 66 19.71 16.35 -0.79
N GLY A 67 18.51 16.93 -0.66
CA GLY A 67 18.14 18.20 -1.29
C GLY A 67 18.17 18.14 -2.82
N GLY A 68 17.94 16.97 -3.38
CA GLY A 68 17.86 16.69 -4.81
C GLY A 68 16.43 16.77 -5.35
N LYS A 69 16.21 16.15 -6.51
CA LYS A 69 14.91 16.13 -7.21
C LYS A 69 14.46 14.69 -7.47
N CYS A 70 13.15 14.49 -7.51
CA CYS A 70 12.55 13.24 -7.97
C CYS A 70 11.46 13.55 -8.98
N ASN A 71 11.53 12.90 -10.14
CA ASN A 71 10.55 13.01 -11.21
C ASN A 71 9.41 11.99 -11.01
N LEU A 72 8.19 12.34 -11.41
CA LEU A 72 7.14 11.37 -11.67
C LEU A 72 7.04 11.20 -13.19
N ARG A 73 7.31 9.98 -13.68
CA ARG A 73 7.24 9.67 -15.11
C ARG A 73 6.25 8.56 -15.38
N PHE A 74 5.33 8.76 -16.29
CA PHE A 74 4.53 7.66 -16.82
C PHE A 74 5.32 6.98 -17.94
N ASP A 75 5.65 5.70 -17.75
CA ASP A 75 6.22 4.87 -18.82
C ASP A 75 5.07 4.38 -19.71
N ASP A 76 4.59 5.32 -20.54
CA ASP A 76 3.47 5.15 -21.45
C ASP A 76 3.94 4.78 -22.86
N THR A 77 4.76 3.74 -22.96
CA THR A 77 5.31 3.26 -24.24
C THR A 77 4.41 2.22 -24.93
N ASN A 78 3.35 1.74 -24.26
CA ASN A 78 2.51 0.65 -24.75
C ASN A 78 1.04 1.07 -24.97
N PRO A 79 0.65 1.40 -26.21
CA PRO A 79 -0.66 1.99 -26.52
C PRO A 79 -1.88 1.14 -26.15
N SER A 80 -1.71 -0.17 -25.90
CA SER A 80 -2.82 -1.11 -25.72
C SER A 80 -3.24 -1.35 -24.26
N LYS A 81 -2.51 -0.80 -23.26
CA LYS A 81 -2.69 -1.17 -21.85
C LYS A 81 -2.94 0.00 -20.91
N GLU A 82 -3.07 1.21 -21.43
CA GLU A 82 -2.95 2.45 -20.66
C GLU A 82 -4.29 3.20 -20.62
N ASP A 83 -4.67 3.66 -19.42
CA ASP A 83 -5.91 4.39 -19.17
C ASP A 83 -5.64 5.68 -18.39
N THR A 84 -6.40 6.72 -18.69
CA THR A 84 -6.37 8.01 -17.97
C THR A 84 -6.75 7.83 -16.50
N GLU A 85 -7.61 6.85 -16.20
CA GLU A 85 -7.97 6.49 -14.83
C GLU A 85 -6.73 6.15 -13.97
N TYR A 86 -5.82 5.32 -14.49
CA TYR A 86 -4.62 4.92 -13.76
C TYR A 86 -3.63 6.08 -13.60
N VAL A 87 -3.53 6.96 -14.59
CA VAL A 87 -2.69 8.17 -14.50
C VAL A 87 -3.12 9.05 -13.32
N GLU A 88 -4.42 9.32 -13.21
CA GLU A 88 -4.94 10.15 -12.12
C GLU A 88 -4.86 9.44 -10.77
N SER A 89 -5.14 8.13 -10.71
CA SER A 89 -5.02 7.37 -9.46
C SER A 89 -3.58 7.33 -8.93
N ILE A 90 -2.60 7.13 -9.83
CA ILE A 90 -1.17 7.12 -9.47
C ILE A 90 -0.75 8.49 -8.92
N LYS A 91 -1.17 9.59 -9.56
CA LYS A 91 -0.89 10.95 -9.08
C LYS A 91 -1.50 11.19 -7.70
N GLU A 92 -2.74 10.77 -7.49
CA GLU A 92 -3.42 10.89 -6.20
C GLU A 92 -2.69 10.10 -5.11
N ASP A 93 -2.30 8.85 -5.39
CA ASP A 93 -1.61 7.98 -4.44
C ASP A 93 -0.23 8.51 -4.05
N VAL A 94 0.56 9.01 -5.01
CA VAL A 94 1.89 9.62 -4.72
C VAL A 94 1.72 10.87 -3.85
N LYS A 95 0.75 11.74 -4.17
CA LYS A 95 0.45 12.94 -3.35
C LYS A 95 -0.07 12.57 -1.96
N TRP A 96 -0.95 11.57 -1.87
CA TRP A 96 -1.49 11.10 -0.61
C TRP A 96 -0.41 10.53 0.31
N LEU A 97 0.60 9.85 -0.25
CA LEU A 97 1.79 9.42 0.48
C LEU A 97 2.69 10.57 0.97
N GLY A 98 2.38 11.82 0.62
CA GLY A 98 3.09 13.02 1.08
C GLY A 98 4.29 13.41 0.24
N PHE A 99 4.39 12.91 -1.00
CA PHE A 99 5.46 13.24 -1.92
C PHE A 99 4.97 14.18 -3.02
N ASP A 100 5.86 15.07 -3.46
CA ASP A 100 5.60 16.05 -4.51
C ASP A 100 6.70 15.97 -5.57
N TRP A 101 6.28 15.94 -6.83
CA TRP A 101 7.17 16.03 -7.99
C TRP A 101 7.27 17.47 -8.53
N GLU A 102 6.59 18.43 -7.90
CA GLU A 102 6.50 19.83 -8.33
C GLU A 102 6.06 19.93 -9.79
N ASP A 103 6.89 20.50 -10.66
CA ASP A 103 6.68 20.69 -12.09
C ASP A 103 7.23 19.53 -12.96
N ARG A 104 7.75 18.46 -12.35
CA ARG A 104 8.49 17.36 -13.00
C ARG A 104 7.62 16.15 -13.28
N LEU A 105 6.48 16.40 -13.92
CA LEU A 105 5.62 15.36 -14.46
C LEU A 105 6.00 15.09 -15.92
N TYR A 106 6.41 13.87 -16.23
CA TYR A 106 6.84 13.46 -17.57
C TYR A 106 6.05 12.27 -18.08
N PHE A 107 6.02 12.14 -19.40
CA PHE A 107 5.43 11.01 -20.13
C PHE A 107 6.48 10.51 -21.13
N ALA A 108 6.78 9.22 -21.13
CA ALA A 108 7.68 8.59 -22.10
C ALA A 108 7.29 8.92 -23.55
N SER A 109 5.99 9.00 -23.82
CA SER A 109 5.45 9.36 -25.13
C SER A 109 5.84 10.75 -25.63
N SER A 110 6.24 11.66 -24.72
CA SER A 110 6.78 12.98 -25.08
C SER A 110 8.15 12.90 -25.77
N TYR A 111 8.83 11.76 -25.65
CA TYR A 111 10.18 11.54 -26.19
C TYR A 111 10.19 10.64 -27.43
N PHE A 112 9.04 10.26 -28.01
CA PHE A 112 8.98 9.40 -29.20
C PHE A 112 9.79 9.94 -30.39
N ASP A 113 9.76 11.25 -30.63
CA ASP A 113 10.60 11.86 -31.67
C ASP A 113 12.10 11.70 -31.35
N THR A 114 12.51 11.92 -30.09
CA THR A 114 13.89 11.69 -29.62
C THR A 114 14.33 10.24 -29.79
N TYR A 115 13.48 9.28 -29.44
CA TYR A 115 13.77 7.85 -29.60
C TYR A 115 13.98 7.49 -31.07
N TYR A 116 13.15 8.04 -31.96
CA TYR A 116 13.24 7.80 -33.40
C TYR A 116 14.53 8.36 -33.98
N ASP A 117 14.93 9.57 -33.57
CA ASP A 117 16.18 10.19 -34.01
C ASP A 117 17.42 9.40 -33.54
N ILE A 118 17.40 8.92 -32.30
CA ILE A 118 18.47 8.05 -31.78
C ILE A 118 18.50 6.71 -32.53
N ALA A 119 17.34 6.12 -32.85
CA ALA A 119 17.28 4.90 -33.65
C ALA A 119 17.88 5.11 -35.05
N ILE A 120 17.57 6.23 -35.72
CA ILE A 120 18.20 6.61 -36.99
C ILE A 120 19.71 6.74 -36.85
N LYS A 121 20.20 7.39 -35.78
CA LYS A 121 21.64 7.51 -35.49
C LYS A 121 22.28 6.12 -35.35
N LEU A 122 21.67 5.21 -34.61
CA LEU A 122 22.18 3.84 -34.45
C LEU A 122 22.24 3.10 -35.79
N ILE A 123 21.24 3.27 -36.66
CA ILE A 123 21.27 2.70 -38.02
C ILE A 123 22.45 3.27 -38.82
N LYS A 124 22.63 4.60 -38.81
CA LYS A 124 23.74 5.28 -39.51
C LYS A 124 25.11 4.84 -39.02
N GLU A 125 25.24 4.50 -37.74
CA GLU A 125 26.46 3.97 -37.14
C GLU A 125 26.63 2.45 -37.33
N GLY A 126 25.71 1.79 -38.03
CA GLY A 126 25.73 0.33 -38.22
C GLY A 126 25.40 -0.48 -36.97
N LYS A 127 24.88 0.18 -35.93
CA LYS A 127 24.54 -0.39 -34.60
C LYS A 127 23.08 -0.79 -34.46
N ALA A 128 22.28 -0.65 -35.50
CA ALA A 128 20.91 -1.16 -35.56
C ALA A 128 20.57 -1.61 -36.98
N PHE A 129 19.64 -2.55 -37.11
CA PHE A 129 19.18 -3.08 -38.40
C PHE A 129 17.71 -3.52 -38.32
N VAL A 130 17.00 -3.47 -39.44
CA VAL A 130 15.63 -3.98 -39.58
C VAL A 130 15.70 -5.47 -39.82
N CYS A 131 14.92 -6.24 -39.07
CA CYS A 131 14.86 -7.69 -39.11
C CYS A 131 13.44 -8.16 -39.48
N ASP A 132 13.36 -9.03 -40.49
CA ASP A 132 12.09 -9.56 -41.01
C ASP A 132 11.78 -10.96 -40.44
N LEU A 133 12.61 -11.47 -39.51
CA LEU A 133 12.30 -12.70 -38.79
C LEU A 133 11.04 -12.52 -37.96
N ASN A 134 10.15 -13.51 -38.01
CA ASN A 134 8.96 -13.55 -37.17
C ASN A 134 9.32 -13.88 -35.71
N ALA A 135 8.33 -13.85 -34.81
CA ALA A 135 8.56 -14.06 -33.38
C ALA A 135 9.14 -15.45 -33.03
N GLU A 136 8.74 -16.50 -33.75
CA GLU A 136 9.23 -17.87 -33.53
C GLU A 136 10.66 -18.02 -34.02
N GLU A 137 10.94 -17.56 -35.23
CA GLU A 137 12.29 -17.54 -35.80
C GLU A 137 13.24 -16.69 -34.95
N MET A 138 12.81 -15.53 -34.47
CA MET A 138 13.61 -14.71 -33.56
C MET A 138 13.95 -15.45 -32.26
N ARG A 139 13.02 -16.24 -31.71
CA ARG A 139 13.27 -17.06 -30.52
C ARG A 139 14.29 -18.16 -30.82
N GLU A 140 14.18 -18.83 -31.96
CA GLU A 140 15.15 -19.85 -32.39
C GLU A 140 16.55 -19.25 -32.57
N TYR A 141 16.66 -18.13 -33.29
CA TYR A 141 17.93 -17.46 -33.57
C TYR A 141 18.56 -16.85 -32.32
N ARG A 142 17.77 -16.50 -31.30
CA ARG A 142 18.28 -15.98 -30.02
C ARG A 142 19.08 -17.03 -29.24
N GLY A 143 18.82 -18.31 -29.46
CA GLY A 143 19.41 -19.41 -28.69
C GLY A 143 18.87 -19.49 -27.27
N THR A 144 19.60 -20.15 -26.39
CA THR A 144 19.21 -20.39 -24.98
C THR A 144 20.30 -19.90 -24.02
N LEU A 145 20.11 -20.10 -22.71
CA LEU A 145 21.15 -19.83 -21.71
C LEU A 145 22.40 -20.72 -21.90
N SER A 146 22.26 -21.90 -22.54
CA SER A 146 23.35 -22.84 -22.79
C SER A 146 23.84 -22.87 -24.24
N THR A 147 23.04 -22.36 -25.19
CA THR A 147 23.35 -22.36 -26.62
C THR A 147 23.46 -20.93 -27.15
N PRO A 148 24.58 -20.54 -27.77
CA PRO A 148 24.74 -19.19 -28.32
C PRO A 148 23.72 -18.92 -29.43
N GLY A 149 23.37 -17.64 -29.61
CA GLY A 149 22.50 -17.21 -30.70
C GLY A 149 23.23 -17.22 -32.05
N LYS A 150 22.45 -17.03 -33.11
CA LYS A 150 22.92 -16.93 -34.50
C LYS A 150 22.51 -15.60 -35.10
N ASN A 151 23.35 -15.03 -35.95
CA ASN A 151 23.03 -13.80 -36.67
C ASN A 151 21.79 -14.00 -37.56
N SER A 152 20.89 -13.02 -37.52
CA SER A 152 19.78 -12.94 -38.46
C SER A 152 20.31 -12.85 -39.90
N PRO A 153 19.65 -13.47 -40.91
CA PRO A 153 20.03 -13.28 -42.32
C PRO A 153 19.99 -11.82 -42.76
N TYR A 154 19.21 -10.98 -42.06
CA TYR A 154 19.03 -9.55 -42.33
C TYR A 154 20.02 -8.66 -41.57
N ARG A 155 20.94 -9.24 -40.76
CA ARG A 155 21.84 -8.49 -39.87
C ARG A 155 22.80 -7.57 -40.62
N ASP A 156 23.19 -7.95 -41.84
CA ASP A 156 24.18 -7.25 -42.65
C ASP A 156 23.57 -6.40 -43.77
N ARG A 157 22.27 -6.06 -43.67
CA ARG A 157 21.63 -5.03 -44.50
C ARG A 157 22.43 -3.73 -44.48
N THR A 158 22.48 -3.04 -45.61
CA THR A 158 23.19 -1.76 -45.72
C THR A 158 22.50 -0.67 -44.89
N VAL A 159 23.23 0.40 -44.58
CA VAL A 159 22.65 1.56 -43.87
C VAL A 159 21.44 2.12 -44.62
N ASP A 160 21.55 2.29 -45.94
CA ASP A 160 20.49 2.84 -46.78
C ASP A 160 19.24 1.96 -46.80
N GLU A 161 19.40 0.64 -46.91
CA GLU A 161 18.28 -0.31 -46.86
C GLU A 161 17.57 -0.26 -45.50
N ASN A 162 18.33 -0.22 -44.40
CA ASN A 162 17.75 -0.13 -43.06
C ASN A 162 17.01 1.20 -42.83
N LEU A 163 17.53 2.32 -43.35
CA LEU A 163 16.87 3.63 -43.25
C LEU A 163 15.56 3.66 -44.04
N ASP A 164 15.54 3.15 -45.28
CA ASP A 164 14.33 3.03 -46.09
C ASP A 164 13.27 2.19 -45.37
N LEU A 165 13.64 0.98 -44.95
CA LEU A 165 12.72 0.07 -44.29
C LEU A 165 12.17 0.64 -42.98
N PHE A 166 13.02 1.28 -42.15
CA PHE A 166 12.56 1.84 -40.89
C PHE A 166 11.63 3.05 -41.09
N GLN A 167 11.86 3.87 -42.12
CA GLN A 167 10.94 4.95 -42.49
C GLN A 167 9.59 4.40 -42.95
N ARG A 168 9.57 3.33 -43.74
CA ARG A 168 8.35 2.65 -44.20
C ARG A 168 7.60 1.95 -43.07
N MET A 169 8.33 1.41 -42.08
CA MET A 169 7.75 0.93 -40.83
C MET A 169 7.00 2.05 -40.09
N LYS A 170 7.62 3.25 -39.95
CA LYS A 170 6.96 4.44 -39.36
C LYS A 170 5.78 4.94 -40.19
N ALA A 171 5.81 4.76 -41.51
CA ALA A 171 4.73 5.15 -42.41
C ALA A 171 3.53 4.17 -42.40
N GLY A 172 3.62 3.05 -41.68
CA GLY A 172 2.54 2.06 -41.57
C GLY A 172 2.39 1.15 -42.78
N GLU A 173 3.44 0.98 -43.59
CA GLU A 173 3.37 0.15 -44.81
C GLU A 173 3.31 -1.35 -44.51
N PHE A 174 3.73 -1.78 -43.31
CA PHE A 174 3.87 -3.19 -42.96
C PHE A 174 2.97 -3.59 -41.80
N ALA A 175 2.49 -4.82 -41.80
CA ALA A 175 1.60 -5.34 -40.75
C ALA A 175 2.30 -5.51 -39.39
N ASP A 176 1.51 -5.61 -38.32
CA ASP A 176 2.01 -5.86 -36.96
C ASP A 176 2.86 -7.13 -36.90
N GLY A 177 4.00 -7.05 -36.21
CA GLY A 177 4.94 -8.16 -36.03
C GLY A 177 5.69 -8.60 -37.29
N SER A 178 5.42 -8.01 -38.47
CA SER A 178 6.09 -8.38 -39.72
C SER A 178 7.57 -7.99 -39.76
N ARG A 179 7.95 -6.91 -39.08
CA ARG A 179 9.32 -6.40 -38.98
C ARG A 179 9.58 -5.76 -37.64
N THR A 180 10.84 -5.79 -37.21
CA THR A 180 11.32 -5.10 -36.01
C THR A 180 12.62 -4.37 -36.29
N LEU A 181 12.87 -3.27 -35.58
CA LEU A 181 14.22 -2.70 -35.52
C LEU A 181 14.94 -3.36 -34.34
N ARG A 182 16.15 -3.87 -34.58
CA ARG A 182 16.99 -4.53 -33.57
C ARG A 182 18.30 -3.78 -33.40
N ALA A 183 18.79 -3.69 -32.16
CA ALA A 183 20.16 -3.28 -31.92
C ALA A 183 21.13 -4.35 -32.45
N LYS A 184 22.28 -3.93 -32.96
CA LYS A 184 23.36 -4.81 -33.43
C LYS A 184 24.45 -4.84 -32.38
N ILE A 185 24.45 -5.88 -31.54
CA ILE A 185 25.34 -6.02 -30.38
C ILE A 185 26.13 -7.33 -30.53
N ASP A 186 25.77 -8.39 -29.81
CA ASP A 186 26.50 -9.65 -29.78
C ASP A 186 25.56 -10.84 -29.58
N MET A 187 25.34 -11.60 -30.67
CA MET A 187 24.51 -12.81 -30.65
C MET A 187 25.10 -13.95 -29.82
N THR A 188 26.39 -13.88 -29.47
CA THR A 188 27.07 -14.90 -28.65
C THR A 188 27.17 -14.53 -27.17
N SER A 189 26.67 -13.35 -26.78
CA SER A 189 26.75 -12.87 -25.41
C SER A 189 26.13 -13.87 -24.41
N PRO A 190 26.76 -14.09 -23.24
CA PRO A 190 26.15 -14.88 -22.17
C PRO A 190 24.88 -14.21 -21.61
N ASN A 191 24.75 -12.89 -21.75
CA ASN A 191 23.53 -12.17 -21.39
C ASN A 191 22.57 -12.14 -22.58
N ILE A 192 21.39 -12.74 -22.42
CA ILE A 192 20.36 -12.84 -23.47
C ILE A 192 19.88 -11.45 -23.93
N ASN A 193 19.86 -10.46 -23.05
CA ASN A 193 19.42 -9.10 -23.37
C ASN A 193 20.39 -8.40 -24.34
N MET A 194 21.64 -8.86 -24.43
CA MET A 194 22.65 -8.33 -25.36
C MET A 194 22.63 -9.01 -26.73
N ARG A 195 21.75 -10.01 -26.94
CA ARG A 195 21.64 -10.75 -28.22
C ARG A 195 20.70 -10.05 -29.19
N ASP A 196 21.21 -8.97 -29.77
CA ASP A 196 20.51 -8.09 -30.73
C ASP A 196 19.05 -7.81 -30.31
N PRO A 197 18.82 -7.14 -29.17
CA PRO A 197 17.47 -6.92 -28.65
C PRO A 197 16.63 -6.09 -29.63
N VAL A 198 15.32 -6.34 -29.61
CA VAL A 198 14.35 -5.51 -30.35
C VAL A 198 14.29 -4.15 -29.66
N ILE A 199 14.41 -3.08 -30.44
CA ILE A 199 14.33 -1.69 -29.95
C ILE A 199 13.08 -0.96 -30.47
N TYR A 200 12.49 -1.41 -31.59
CA TYR A 200 11.15 -1.00 -32.04
C TYR A 200 10.35 -2.18 -32.60
N ARG A 201 9.04 -2.13 -32.36
CA ARG A 201 8.04 -3.01 -32.97
C ARG A 201 6.95 -2.22 -33.68
N ILE A 202 6.32 -2.84 -34.67
CA ILE A 202 5.11 -2.32 -35.31
C ILE A 202 3.90 -2.72 -34.47
N ALA A 203 3.03 -1.75 -34.19
CA ALA A 203 1.72 -1.98 -33.59
C ALA A 203 0.74 -0.89 -34.08
N HIS A 204 -0.29 -1.26 -34.82
CA HIS A 204 -1.33 -0.34 -35.27
C HIS A 204 -2.39 -0.15 -34.17
N ALA A 205 -2.02 0.60 -33.13
CA ALA A 205 -2.88 0.93 -32.01
C ALA A 205 -2.87 2.44 -31.75
N LYS A 206 -4.02 2.97 -31.33
CA LYS A 206 -4.17 4.37 -30.94
C LYS A 206 -3.50 4.58 -29.57
N HIS A 207 -2.56 5.51 -29.48
CA HIS A 207 -1.96 5.93 -28.23
C HIS A 207 -2.84 6.93 -27.49
N HIS A 208 -2.87 6.89 -26.15
CA HIS A 208 -3.71 7.79 -25.36
C HIS A 208 -3.28 9.26 -25.46
N THR A 209 -1.97 9.56 -25.50
CA THR A 209 -1.42 10.93 -25.68
C THR A 209 -1.14 11.32 -27.15
N THR A 210 -0.57 10.41 -27.96
CA THR A 210 -0.09 10.73 -29.31
C THR A 210 -1.06 10.33 -30.43
N GLY A 211 -2.22 9.75 -30.08
CA GLY A 211 -3.24 9.35 -31.04
C GLY A 211 -2.72 8.33 -32.06
N ASN A 212 -2.92 8.61 -33.34
CA ASN A 212 -2.47 7.75 -34.44
C ASN A 212 -1.19 8.27 -35.12
N LYS A 213 -0.44 9.18 -34.47
CA LYS A 213 0.82 9.74 -35.04
C LYS A 213 1.87 8.64 -35.27
N TRP A 214 1.84 7.58 -34.46
CA TRP A 214 2.81 6.50 -34.46
C TRP A 214 2.15 5.14 -34.66
N CYS A 215 2.76 4.30 -35.47
CA CYS A 215 2.45 2.87 -35.62
C CYS A 215 3.67 1.98 -35.31
N ILE A 216 4.78 2.59 -34.89
CA ILE A 216 5.95 1.92 -34.34
C ILE A 216 6.18 2.45 -32.92
N TYR A 217 6.45 1.53 -32.01
CA TYR A 217 6.64 1.85 -30.60
C TYR A 217 7.97 1.31 -30.09
N PRO A 218 8.70 2.10 -29.29
CA PRO A 218 9.97 1.66 -28.72
C PRO A 218 9.75 0.52 -27.72
N MET A 219 10.76 -0.31 -27.52
CA MET A 219 10.77 -1.28 -26.43
C MET A 219 11.29 -0.65 -25.14
N TYR A 220 10.86 -1.16 -23.98
CA TYR A 220 11.26 -0.69 -22.64
C TYR A 220 12.77 -0.47 -22.52
N ASP A 221 13.59 -1.47 -22.86
CA ASP A 221 15.05 -1.40 -22.75
C ASP A 221 15.72 -0.36 -23.65
N PHE A 222 15.01 0.15 -24.65
CA PHE A 222 15.48 1.24 -25.49
C PHE A 222 14.99 2.60 -24.98
N ALA A 223 13.73 2.70 -24.58
CA ALA A 223 13.12 3.94 -24.11
C ALA A 223 13.65 4.36 -22.74
N HIS A 224 13.62 3.45 -21.77
CA HIS A 224 13.91 3.72 -20.36
C HIS A 224 15.29 4.38 -20.11
N PRO A 225 16.40 3.92 -20.71
CA PRO A 225 17.70 4.55 -20.51
C PRO A 225 17.82 5.92 -21.21
N ILE A 226 17.07 6.12 -22.31
CA ILE A 226 17.03 7.39 -23.03
C ILE A 226 16.27 8.43 -22.21
N GLU A 227 15.12 8.07 -21.65
CA GLU A 227 14.33 8.93 -20.77
C GLU A 227 15.16 9.44 -19.60
N ASP A 228 15.83 8.52 -18.89
CA ASP A 228 16.68 8.85 -17.76
C ASP A 228 17.82 9.80 -18.16
N ALA A 229 18.41 9.60 -19.34
CA ALA A 229 19.45 10.47 -19.85
C ALA A 229 18.92 11.84 -20.34
N VAL A 230 17.71 11.91 -20.88
CA VAL A 230 17.07 13.17 -21.30
C VAL A 230 16.70 14.02 -20.08
N GLU A 231 16.14 13.40 -19.05
CA GLU A 231 15.71 14.05 -17.81
C GLU A 231 16.88 14.39 -16.87
N GLY A 232 18.09 13.95 -17.19
CA GLY A 232 19.27 14.17 -16.36
C GLY A 232 19.19 13.43 -15.02
N ILE A 233 18.57 12.25 -15.01
CA ILE A 233 18.59 11.34 -13.88
C ILE A 233 20.05 11.01 -13.56
N THR A 234 20.39 10.97 -12.27
CA THR A 234 21.73 10.54 -11.83
C THR A 234 21.71 9.09 -11.38
N HIS A 235 20.66 8.70 -10.65
CA HIS A 235 20.50 7.36 -10.10
C HIS A 235 19.14 6.79 -10.49
N SER A 236 19.16 5.85 -11.43
CA SER A 236 18.01 5.12 -11.93
C SER A 236 17.75 3.90 -11.04
N ILE A 237 16.85 4.05 -10.08
CA ILE A 237 16.58 3.02 -9.08
C ILE A 237 15.44 2.13 -9.58
N CYS A 238 15.69 0.83 -9.69
CA CYS A 238 14.72 -0.18 -10.15
C CYS A 238 14.85 -1.47 -9.34
N THR A 239 14.10 -2.50 -9.71
CA THR A 239 14.06 -3.76 -8.96
C THR A 239 14.99 -4.81 -9.54
N MET A 240 15.37 -5.83 -8.76
CA MET A 240 16.34 -6.87 -9.15
C MET A 240 16.02 -7.60 -10.46
N GLU A 241 14.76 -7.62 -10.91
CA GLU A 241 14.36 -8.21 -12.19
C GLU A 241 15.04 -7.55 -13.39
N PHE A 242 15.52 -6.31 -13.23
CA PHE A 242 16.20 -5.54 -14.27
C PHE A 242 17.73 -5.58 -14.16
N GLU A 243 18.30 -6.40 -13.26
CA GLU A 243 19.76 -6.50 -13.12
C GLU A 243 20.42 -7.00 -14.41
N ASP A 244 19.85 -8.04 -15.04
CA ASP A 244 20.31 -8.56 -16.32
C ASP A 244 20.05 -7.59 -17.49
N HIS A 245 19.22 -6.56 -17.29
CA HIS A 245 18.95 -5.53 -18.28
C HIS A 245 19.97 -4.38 -18.23
N ARG A 246 20.68 -4.20 -17.09
CA ARG A 246 21.67 -3.12 -16.91
C ARG A 246 22.74 -3.06 -18.03
N PRO A 247 23.33 -4.16 -18.52
CA PRO A 247 24.31 -4.08 -19.60
C PRO A 247 23.74 -3.47 -20.89
N LEU A 248 22.46 -3.73 -21.17
CA LEU A 248 21.77 -3.13 -22.31
C LEU A 248 21.43 -1.65 -22.03
N TYR A 249 21.00 -1.32 -20.81
CA TYR A 249 20.81 0.05 -20.36
C TYR A 249 22.08 0.88 -20.59
N ASP A 250 23.22 0.41 -20.12
CA ASP A 250 24.53 1.07 -20.26
C ASP A 250 24.92 1.21 -21.74
N TRP A 251 24.65 0.17 -22.55
CA TRP A 251 24.89 0.22 -24.00
C TRP A 251 24.06 1.31 -24.69
N VAL A 252 22.77 1.42 -24.37
CA VAL A 252 21.90 2.46 -24.95
C VAL A 252 22.37 3.85 -24.53
N VAL A 253 22.66 4.06 -23.24
CA VAL A 253 23.16 5.33 -22.71
C VAL A 253 24.49 5.73 -23.36
N ALA A 254 25.40 4.78 -23.57
CA ALA A 254 26.69 5.05 -24.23
C ALA A 254 26.52 5.44 -25.71
N ASN A 255 25.56 4.84 -26.40
CA ASN A 255 25.37 5.02 -27.85
C ASN A 255 24.31 6.08 -28.24
N SER A 256 23.53 6.59 -27.29
CA SER A 256 22.48 7.60 -27.53
C SER A 256 23.02 8.95 -28.01
N GLY A 257 24.26 9.30 -27.64
CA GLY A 257 24.82 10.64 -27.86
C GLY A 257 24.36 11.69 -26.84
N LEU A 258 23.57 11.28 -25.83
CA LEU A 258 23.12 12.17 -24.75
C LEU A 258 24.23 12.43 -23.73
N LYS A 259 24.21 13.63 -23.13
CA LYS A 259 25.24 14.09 -22.19
C LYS A 259 25.16 13.40 -20.83
N ALA A 260 23.95 13.24 -20.29
CA ALA A 260 23.79 12.58 -18.99
C ALA A 260 24.03 11.07 -19.12
N LYS A 261 24.65 10.51 -18.09
CA LYS A 261 24.99 9.09 -17.98
C LYS A 261 24.43 8.56 -16.65
N PRO A 262 23.10 8.40 -16.54
CA PRO A 262 22.46 7.87 -15.34
C PRO A 262 23.02 6.49 -14.98
N ARG A 263 23.15 6.20 -13.69
CA ARG A 263 23.56 4.88 -13.18
C ARG A 263 22.34 4.07 -12.74
N GLN A 264 22.16 2.87 -13.29
CA GLN A 264 21.13 1.94 -12.81
C GLN A 264 21.56 1.24 -11.52
N ILE A 265 20.66 1.19 -10.53
CA ILE A 265 20.86 0.51 -9.25
C ILE A 265 19.61 -0.29 -8.90
N GLU A 266 19.78 -1.58 -8.64
CA GLU A 266 18.69 -2.52 -8.40
C GLU A 266 18.53 -2.87 -6.92
N PHE A 267 17.28 -2.94 -6.44
CA PHE A 267 16.94 -3.40 -5.09
C PHE A 267 15.87 -4.50 -5.11
N ALA A 268 15.80 -5.31 -4.05
CA ALA A 268 14.83 -6.39 -3.94
C ALA A 268 13.40 -5.85 -3.74
N ARG A 269 12.47 -6.41 -4.52
CA ARG A 269 11.04 -6.12 -4.40
C ARG A 269 10.53 -6.46 -3.01
N LEU A 270 9.51 -5.74 -2.58
CA LEU A 270 8.78 -6.05 -1.37
C LEU A 270 7.85 -7.25 -1.60
N GLY A 271 8.08 -8.33 -0.84
CA GLY A 271 7.08 -9.37 -0.60
C GLY A 271 6.49 -9.21 0.80
N ILE A 272 5.17 -9.39 0.95
CA ILE A 272 4.50 -9.43 2.26
C ILE A 272 3.75 -10.75 2.38
N THR A 273 3.71 -11.35 3.57
CA THR A 273 2.89 -12.54 3.85
C THR A 273 1.39 -12.23 3.81
N ASN A 274 0.54 -13.25 3.63
CA ASN A 274 -0.92 -13.13 3.72
C ASN A 274 -1.60 -12.16 2.73
N THR A 275 -0.92 -11.81 1.63
CA THR A 275 -1.44 -10.95 0.56
C THR A 275 -0.82 -11.29 -0.80
N VAL A 276 -1.35 -10.73 -1.90
CA VAL A 276 -0.82 -10.90 -3.27
C VAL A 276 -0.32 -9.59 -3.85
N MET A 277 0.90 -9.57 -4.38
CA MET A 277 1.52 -8.38 -4.97
C MET A 277 1.49 -8.36 -6.50
N SER A 278 1.06 -9.44 -7.15
CA SER A 278 1.04 -9.51 -8.61
C SER A 278 -0.16 -8.73 -9.17
N LYS A 279 0.09 -7.74 -10.03
CA LYS A 279 -0.97 -7.00 -10.75
C LYS A 279 -1.97 -7.94 -11.47
N ARG A 280 -1.49 -9.04 -12.06
CA ARG A 280 -2.36 -10.04 -12.71
C ARG A 280 -3.31 -10.70 -11.72
N LYS A 281 -2.83 -11.09 -10.54
CA LYS A 281 -3.66 -11.72 -9.50
C LYS A 281 -4.63 -10.70 -8.89
N LEU A 282 -4.17 -9.46 -8.65
CA LEU A 282 -5.02 -8.37 -8.15
C LEU A 282 -6.16 -8.03 -9.12
N ARG A 283 -5.86 -7.98 -10.43
CA ARG A 283 -6.86 -7.76 -11.47
C ARG A 283 -7.91 -8.87 -11.50
N ALA A 284 -7.49 -10.13 -11.43
CA ALA A 284 -8.41 -11.26 -11.38
C ALA A 284 -9.36 -11.18 -10.17
N LEU A 285 -8.88 -10.77 -8.99
CA LEU A 285 -9.74 -10.57 -7.81
C LEU A 285 -10.86 -9.55 -8.06
N VAL A 286 -10.56 -8.47 -8.79
CA VAL A 286 -11.54 -7.45 -9.15
C VAL A 286 -12.50 -7.95 -10.24
N GLU A 287 -11.98 -8.54 -11.31
CA GLU A 287 -12.78 -9.05 -12.44
C GLU A 287 -13.72 -10.20 -12.03
N ASP A 288 -13.27 -11.06 -11.10
CA ASP A 288 -14.03 -12.18 -10.55
C ASP A 288 -14.98 -11.75 -9.41
N ASN A 289 -15.07 -10.45 -9.09
CA ASN A 289 -15.90 -9.88 -8.02
C ASN A 289 -15.64 -10.49 -6.62
N LEU A 290 -14.40 -10.89 -6.34
CA LEU A 290 -13.99 -11.37 -5.01
C LEU A 290 -13.69 -10.22 -4.04
N VAL A 291 -13.49 -9.01 -4.58
CA VAL A 291 -13.33 -7.74 -3.87
C VAL A 291 -14.24 -6.66 -4.46
N ASP A 292 -14.55 -5.62 -3.68
CA ASP A 292 -15.50 -4.56 -4.07
C ASP A 292 -14.92 -3.46 -4.98
N GLY A 293 -13.72 -3.70 -5.50
CA GLY A 293 -12.97 -2.82 -6.39
C GLY A 293 -11.47 -2.83 -6.11
N TRP A 294 -10.74 -1.97 -6.82
CA TRP A 294 -9.31 -1.74 -6.55
C TRP A 294 -9.07 -1.02 -5.21
N ASP A 295 -10.08 -0.34 -4.68
CA ASP A 295 -10.05 0.36 -3.40
C ASP A 295 -10.63 -0.47 -2.24
N ASP A 296 -10.90 -1.77 -2.43
CA ASP A 296 -11.36 -2.65 -1.34
C ASP A 296 -10.35 -2.62 -0.18
N PRO A 297 -10.78 -2.43 1.08
CA PRO A 297 -9.88 -2.38 2.24
C PRO A 297 -8.99 -3.63 2.44
N ARG A 298 -9.32 -4.77 1.84
CA ARG A 298 -8.48 -5.99 1.85
C ARG A 298 -7.35 -5.93 0.83
N MET A 299 -7.49 -5.12 -0.22
CA MET A 299 -6.51 -5.01 -1.29
C MET A 299 -5.23 -4.34 -0.78
N PRO A 300 -4.05 -4.84 -1.19
CA PRO A 300 -2.77 -4.20 -0.87
C PRO A 300 -2.50 -2.95 -1.73
N THR A 301 -3.51 -2.44 -2.44
CA THR A 301 -3.46 -1.19 -3.20
C THR A 301 -3.29 0.00 -2.26
N ILE A 302 -2.68 1.09 -2.73
CA ILE A 302 -2.56 2.30 -1.91
C ILE A 302 -3.95 2.90 -1.64
N SER A 303 -4.82 2.91 -2.64
CA SER A 303 -6.23 3.29 -2.49
C SER A 303 -7.00 2.40 -1.51
N GLY A 304 -6.79 1.07 -1.54
CA GLY A 304 -7.40 0.12 -0.61
C GLY A 304 -6.94 0.35 0.83
N LEU A 305 -5.63 0.52 1.05
CA LEU A 305 -5.08 0.86 2.36
C LEU A 305 -5.58 2.23 2.86
N ARG A 306 -5.71 3.21 1.97
CA ARG A 306 -6.29 4.54 2.28
C ARG A 306 -7.75 4.42 2.74
N ARG A 307 -8.59 3.66 2.01
CA ARG A 307 -10.00 3.41 2.39
C ARG A 307 -10.14 2.53 3.64
N ARG A 308 -9.20 1.61 3.87
CA ARG A 308 -9.05 0.87 5.13
C ARG A 308 -8.77 1.78 6.33
N GLY A 309 -8.30 3.00 6.09
CA GLY A 309 -7.98 3.99 7.12
C GLY A 309 -6.51 4.01 7.54
N VAL A 310 -5.62 3.34 6.80
CA VAL A 310 -4.17 3.47 7.00
C VAL A 310 -3.75 4.92 6.74
N THR A 311 -2.72 5.39 7.43
CA THR A 311 -2.16 6.73 7.25
C THR A 311 -0.93 6.67 6.33
N PRO A 312 -0.63 7.74 5.59
CA PRO A 312 0.58 7.79 4.79
C PRO A 312 1.84 7.74 5.69
N GLU A 313 1.79 8.28 6.91
CA GLU A 313 2.85 8.17 7.92
C GLU A 313 3.19 6.71 8.24
N ALA A 314 2.19 5.87 8.52
CA ALA A 314 2.39 4.47 8.84
C ALA A 314 3.01 3.68 7.67
N ILE A 315 2.63 4.01 6.43
CA ILE A 315 3.22 3.36 5.23
C ILE A 315 4.67 3.80 5.03
N ARG A 316 4.99 5.08 5.26
CA ARG A 316 6.37 5.58 5.19
C ARG A 316 7.26 4.93 6.26
N ASP A 317 6.79 4.87 7.50
CA ASP A 317 7.49 4.19 8.61
C ASP A 317 7.70 2.70 8.29
N PHE A 318 6.68 2.02 7.79
CA PHE A 318 6.81 0.64 7.33
C PHE A 318 7.90 0.48 6.25
N CYS A 319 7.90 1.36 5.23
CA CYS A 319 8.90 1.32 4.15
C CYS A 319 10.32 1.60 4.64
N GLU A 320 10.48 2.43 5.67
CA GLU A 320 11.76 2.70 6.31
C GLU A 320 12.26 1.47 7.09
N ARG A 321 11.43 0.88 7.95
CA ARG A 321 11.80 -0.25 8.81
C ARG A 321 12.18 -1.52 8.05
N ILE A 322 11.56 -1.77 6.89
CA ILE A 322 11.92 -2.95 6.06
C ILE A 322 13.28 -2.81 5.37
N GLY A 323 13.80 -1.58 5.28
CA GLY A 323 15.08 -1.28 4.64
C GLY A 323 15.16 -1.62 3.15
N VAL A 324 16.38 -1.50 2.62
CA VAL A 324 16.68 -1.70 1.19
C VAL A 324 17.86 -2.65 1.04
N SER A 325 17.61 -3.83 0.50
CA SER A 325 18.61 -4.87 0.25
C SER A 325 18.55 -5.35 -1.20
N LYS A 326 19.57 -6.10 -1.64
CA LYS A 326 19.54 -6.84 -2.91
C LYS A 326 18.95 -8.24 -2.79
N ALA A 327 18.81 -8.76 -1.57
CA ALA A 327 18.29 -10.10 -1.32
C ALA A 327 16.76 -10.08 -1.21
N ASN A 328 16.11 -10.94 -1.99
CA ASN A 328 14.65 -11.12 -1.89
C ASN A 328 14.26 -11.60 -0.50
N SER A 329 13.27 -10.95 0.10
CA SER A 329 12.70 -11.34 1.39
C SER A 329 11.18 -11.17 1.39
N LYS A 330 10.52 -11.94 2.25
CA LYS A 330 9.12 -11.73 2.61
C LYS A 330 9.06 -11.10 3.99
N VAL A 331 8.39 -9.97 4.09
CA VAL A 331 8.12 -9.26 5.33
C VAL A 331 6.83 -9.81 5.93
N ASP A 332 6.85 -10.07 7.24
CA ASP A 332 5.65 -10.46 7.97
C ASP A 332 4.64 -9.30 7.99
N SER A 333 3.39 -9.56 7.61
CA SER A 333 2.31 -8.56 7.57
C SER A 333 2.07 -7.89 8.93
N SER A 334 2.41 -8.54 10.04
CA SER A 334 2.31 -7.97 11.38
C SER A 334 3.21 -6.76 11.62
N LEU A 335 4.27 -6.57 10.81
CA LEU A 335 5.09 -5.36 10.88
C LEU A 335 4.31 -4.15 10.36
N LEU A 336 3.53 -4.30 9.28
CA LEU A 336 2.65 -3.23 8.80
C LEU A 336 1.60 -2.89 9.85
N ASP A 337 0.95 -3.90 10.43
CA ASP A 337 0.01 -3.71 11.52
C ASP A 337 0.64 -3.02 12.74
N TYR A 338 1.92 -3.28 13.02
CA TYR A 338 2.64 -2.58 14.08
C TYR A 338 2.81 -1.10 13.76
N CYS A 339 3.29 -0.74 12.55
CA CYS A 339 3.47 0.65 12.14
C CYS A 339 2.14 1.43 12.16
N ILE A 340 1.04 0.79 11.75
CA ILE A 340 -0.31 1.38 11.82
C ILE A 340 -0.72 1.66 13.26
N ARG A 341 -0.53 0.70 14.17
CA ARG A 341 -0.87 0.88 15.59
C ARG A 341 -0.04 1.99 16.23
N ASP A 342 1.26 1.99 15.97
CA ASP A 342 2.21 2.97 16.50
C ASP A 342 1.81 4.39 16.08
N ASP A 343 1.48 4.58 14.80
CA ASP A 343 1.06 5.87 14.25
C ASP A 343 -0.28 6.38 14.83
N LEU A 344 -1.27 5.49 14.97
CA LEU A 344 -2.62 5.89 15.38
C LEU A 344 -2.79 6.06 16.89
N LYS A 345 -1.87 5.50 17.68
CA LYS A 345 -1.96 5.42 19.15
C LYS A 345 -2.22 6.76 19.82
N GLU A 346 -1.45 7.77 19.44
CA GLU A 346 -1.52 9.11 20.05
C GLU A 346 -2.44 10.07 19.27
N LYS A 347 -2.83 9.72 18.03
CA LYS A 347 -3.58 10.60 17.13
C LYS A 347 -5.09 10.43 17.20
N THR A 348 -5.57 9.28 17.69
CA THR A 348 -7.00 8.92 17.63
C THR A 348 -7.69 9.08 18.97
N LYS A 349 -8.98 9.44 18.93
CA LYS A 349 -9.83 9.42 20.13
C LYS A 349 -10.23 7.97 20.45
N VAL A 350 -10.12 7.59 21.71
CA VAL A 350 -10.53 6.29 22.26
C VAL A 350 -12.00 6.37 22.68
N VAL A 351 -12.87 5.78 21.86
CA VAL A 351 -14.32 5.81 22.00
C VAL A 351 -14.89 4.43 22.32
N MET A 352 -16.10 4.39 22.85
CA MET A 352 -16.80 3.15 23.14
C MET A 352 -17.69 2.75 21.96
N ALA A 353 -17.50 1.52 21.52
CA ALA A 353 -18.33 0.88 20.51
C ALA A 353 -18.44 -0.59 20.88
N VAL A 354 -19.66 -1.13 20.83
CA VAL A 354 -19.98 -2.50 21.14
C VAL A 354 -20.28 -3.23 19.85
N LEU A 355 -19.43 -4.18 19.47
CA LEU A 355 -19.48 -4.89 18.18
C LEU A 355 -20.39 -6.12 18.21
N ASN A 356 -20.56 -6.74 19.38
CA ASN A 356 -21.46 -7.85 19.60
C ASN A 356 -22.32 -7.56 20.85
N PRO A 357 -23.43 -6.83 20.71
CA PRO A 357 -24.16 -6.29 21.84
C PRO A 357 -24.84 -7.35 22.70
N LEU A 358 -24.65 -7.22 24.01
CA LEU A 358 -25.40 -7.90 25.06
C LEU A 358 -26.01 -6.85 26.00
N LYS A 359 -27.34 -6.92 26.21
CA LYS A 359 -28.06 -5.94 27.03
C LYS A 359 -27.73 -6.15 28.50
N VAL A 360 -27.47 -5.06 29.20
CA VAL A 360 -27.25 -5.02 30.65
C VAL A 360 -28.27 -4.08 31.28
N ILE A 361 -28.93 -4.53 32.33
CA ILE A 361 -29.89 -3.73 33.10
C ILE A 361 -29.33 -3.53 34.50
N ILE A 362 -29.17 -2.28 34.92
CA ILE A 362 -28.74 -1.94 36.28
C ILE A 362 -29.97 -1.77 37.16
N ASP A 363 -30.31 -2.83 37.89
CA ASP A 363 -31.59 -2.95 38.61
C ASP A 363 -31.82 -1.85 39.65
N ASN A 364 -30.76 -1.41 40.32
CA ASN A 364 -30.80 -0.36 41.33
C ASN A 364 -30.50 1.06 40.80
N TYR A 365 -30.40 1.25 39.47
CA TYR A 365 -30.31 2.60 38.87
C TYR A 365 -31.72 3.13 38.52
N PRO A 366 -32.03 4.40 38.81
CA PRO A 366 -33.36 4.97 38.56
C PRO A 366 -33.76 4.91 37.09
N GLU A 367 -35.01 4.53 36.83
CA GLU A 367 -35.59 4.48 35.49
C GLU A 367 -35.71 5.89 34.87
N GLY A 368 -35.35 6.03 33.59
CA GLY A 368 -35.39 7.30 32.87
C GLY A 368 -34.32 8.33 33.26
N GLN A 369 -33.46 8.04 34.24
CA GLN A 369 -32.35 8.92 34.60
C GLN A 369 -31.16 8.69 33.66
N ILE A 370 -30.65 9.79 33.09
CA ILE A 370 -29.39 9.84 32.34
C ILE A 370 -28.41 10.75 33.07
N GLU A 371 -27.20 10.24 33.32
CA GLU A 371 -26.07 10.97 33.88
C GLU A 371 -24.97 11.12 32.83
N PHE A 372 -24.43 12.32 32.67
CA PHE A 372 -23.30 12.56 31.78
C PHE A 372 -21.98 12.44 32.55
N LEU A 373 -21.14 11.51 32.11
CA LEU A 373 -19.84 11.23 32.71
C LEU A 373 -18.73 11.78 31.81
N THR A 374 -17.80 12.51 32.39
CA THR A 374 -16.64 13.03 31.65
C THR A 374 -15.54 11.98 31.56
N ILE A 375 -15.04 11.73 30.36
CA ILE A 375 -13.95 10.79 30.07
C ILE A 375 -12.91 11.43 29.15
N GLU A 376 -11.64 11.08 29.35
CA GLU A 376 -10.54 11.45 28.46
C GLU A 376 -10.72 10.90 27.04
N ASN A 377 -10.37 11.70 26.04
CA ASN A 377 -10.39 11.25 24.64
C ASN A 377 -9.21 10.36 24.32
N ASN A 378 -8.04 10.54 24.94
CA ASN A 378 -6.93 9.61 24.79
C ASN A 378 -6.05 9.65 26.05
N PRO A 379 -5.79 8.50 26.70
CA PRO A 379 -4.98 8.46 27.92
C PRO A 379 -3.49 8.79 27.69
N GLU A 380 -3.03 8.75 26.45
CA GLU A 380 -1.64 9.05 26.07
C GLU A 380 -1.51 10.44 25.40
N ASN A 381 -2.63 11.14 25.14
CA ASN A 381 -2.63 12.46 24.53
C ASN A 381 -3.72 13.37 25.12
N GLU A 382 -3.35 14.13 26.14
CA GLU A 382 -4.23 15.07 26.84
C GLU A 382 -4.74 16.20 25.92
N ASN A 383 -4.02 16.53 24.84
CA ASN A 383 -4.42 17.59 23.90
C ASN A 383 -5.69 17.26 23.12
N LEU A 384 -6.10 15.97 23.08
CA LEU A 384 -7.38 15.57 22.49
C LEU A 384 -8.57 15.88 23.40
N GLY A 385 -8.33 16.36 24.62
CA GLY A 385 -9.35 16.82 25.56
C GLY A 385 -10.20 15.68 26.13
N THR A 386 -11.40 16.04 26.56
CA THR A 386 -12.38 15.12 27.15
C THR A 386 -13.68 15.13 26.36
N ARG A 387 -14.59 14.22 26.68
CA ARG A 387 -15.97 14.20 26.19
C ARG A 387 -16.91 13.71 27.27
N GLU A 388 -18.20 13.95 27.07
CA GLU A 388 -19.26 13.43 27.93
C GLU A 388 -19.88 12.17 27.32
N ILE A 389 -20.10 11.16 28.14
CA ILE A 389 -20.78 9.91 27.77
C ILE A 389 -22.04 9.75 28.63
N PRO A 390 -23.21 9.44 28.03
CA PRO A 390 -24.43 9.19 28.79
C PRO A 390 -24.38 7.83 29.46
N PHE A 391 -24.66 7.79 30.75
CA PHE A 391 -24.85 6.60 31.57
C PHE A 391 -26.30 6.54 32.04
N GLY A 392 -26.84 5.33 32.16
CA GLY A 392 -28.22 5.13 32.61
C GLY A 392 -28.48 3.69 32.98
N ARG A 393 -29.76 3.37 33.18
CA ARG A 393 -30.22 2.05 33.63
C ARG A 393 -29.91 0.92 32.63
N GLU A 394 -30.13 1.17 31.34
CA GLU A 394 -29.97 0.16 30.29
C GLU A 394 -28.71 0.44 29.46
N LEU A 395 -27.83 -0.54 29.36
CA LEU A 395 -26.55 -0.45 28.67
C LEU A 395 -26.38 -1.64 27.70
N TYR A 396 -25.46 -1.49 26.75
CA TYR A 396 -24.88 -2.60 26.00
C TYR A 396 -23.41 -2.78 26.37
N ILE A 397 -22.99 -4.04 26.49
CA ILE A 397 -21.59 -4.47 26.59
C ILE A 397 -21.28 -5.47 25.48
N GLU A 398 -20.00 -5.82 25.29
CA GLU A 398 -19.67 -6.95 24.41
C GLU A 398 -20.19 -8.25 25.01
N ARG A 399 -20.77 -9.10 24.18
CA ARG A 399 -21.21 -10.44 24.55
C ARG A 399 -20.09 -11.27 25.17
N ASP A 400 -18.87 -11.14 24.63
CA ASP A 400 -17.66 -11.83 25.11
C ASP A 400 -17.17 -11.33 26.49
N ASP A 401 -17.75 -10.25 27.00
CA ASP A 401 -17.48 -9.74 28.34
C ASP A 401 -18.35 -10.39 29.43
N PHE A 402 -19.31 -11.25 29.05
CA PHE A 402 -20.08 -12.06 29.98
C PHE A 402 -19.82 -13.55 29.78
N MET A 403 -19.66 -14.29 30.88
CA MET A 403 -19.56 -15.74 30.85
C MET A 403 -20.22 -16.33 32.09
N GLU A 404 -21.25 -17.15 31.89
CA GLU A 404 -21.97 -17.85 32.97
C GLU A 404 -21.03 -18.73 33.79
N GLU A 405 -20.21 -19.53 33.10
CA GLU A 405 -19.18 -20.38 33.71
C GLU A 405 -17.78 -19.85 33.36
N PRO A 406 -17.21 -18.95 34.19
CA PRO A 406 -15.98 -18.25 33.82
C PRO A 406 -14.77 -19.19 33.85
N VAL A 407 -14.06 -19.29 32.73
CA VAL A 407 -12.77 -19.99 32.67
C VAL A 407 -11.70 -19.33 33.56
N LYS A 408 -10.63 -20.08 33.89
CA LYS A 408 -9.49 -19.51 34.64
C LYS A 408 -8.94 -18.28 33.92
N LYS A 409 -8.63 -17.23 34.70
CA LYS A 409 -8.16 -15.91 34.23
C LYS A 409 -9.20 -15.11 33.43
N PHE A 410 -10.48 -15.47 33.49
CA PHE A 410 -11.57 -14.60 33.03
C PHE A 410 -11.87 -13.52 34.08
N PHE A 411 -11.48 -12.28 33.76
CA PHE A 411 -11.60 -11.12 34.64
C PHE A 411 -12.82 -10.23 34.31
N ARG A 412 -13.66 -10.62 33.34
CA ARG A 412 -14.87 -9.88 32.97
C ARG A 412 -16.09 -10.38 33.76
N LEU A 413 -17.29 -9.99 33.34
CA LEU A 413 -18.53 -10.17 34.08
C LEU A 413 -18.96 -11.64 34.08
N ALA A 414 -19.32 -12.15 35.26
CA ALA A 414 -19.85 -13.49 35.45
C ALA A 414 -20.80 -13.43 36.65
N PRO A 415 -21.65 -14.45 36.87
CA PRO A 415 -22.51 -14.50 38.05
C PRO A 415 -21.71 -14.23 39.34
N ASP A 416 -22.24 -13.35 40.18
CA ASP A 416 -21.63 -12.87 41.42
C ASP A 416 -20.28 -12.15 41.31
N LYS A 417 -19.77 -11.88 40.10
CA LYS A 417 -18.55 -11.09 39.91
C LYS A 417 -18.85 -9.61 39.70
N GLU A 418 -17.90 -8.81 40.19
CA GLU A 418 -17.90 -7.36 40.03
C GLU A 418 -16.83 -6.93 39.02
N VAL A 419 -17.18 -5.96 38.17
CA VAL A 419 -16.31 -5.34 37.17
C VAL A 419 -16.47 -3.83 37.16
N ARG A 420 -15.49 -3.12 36.60
CA ARG A 420 -15.59 -1.68 36.39
C ARG A 420 -16.15 -1.40 35.00
N LEU A 421 -17.15 -0.53 34.90
CA LEU A 421 -17.52 0.11 33.64
C LEU A 421 -16.60 1.31 33.43
N LYS A 422 -15.89 1.38 32.29
CA LYS A 422 -14.92 2.44 32.02
C LYS A 422 -15.58 3.81 32.17
N GLY A 423 -14.95 4.69 32.95
CA GLY A 423 -15.43 6.06 33.17
C GLY A 423 -16.67 6.17 34.08
N ALA A 424 -17.20 5.05 34.57
CA ALA A 424 -18.45 4.99 35.34
C ALA A 424 -18.24 4.32 36.71
N TYR A 425 -19.04 3.31 37.02
CA TYR A 425 -19.13 2.68 38.34
C TYR A 425 -18.64 1.23 38.32
N PHE A 426 -18.52 0.62 39.50
CA PHE A 426 -18.44 -0.83 39.61
C PHE A 426 -19.84 -1.41 39.53
N VAL A 427 -19.97 -2.52 38.80
CA VAL A 427 -21.21 -3.26 38.63
C VAL A 427 -21.01 -4.72 38.99
N LYS A 428 -21.98 -5.30 39.70
CA LYS A 428 -22.00 -6.72 40.08
C LYS A 428 -23.14 -7.42 39.34
N CYS A 429 -22.84 -8.52 38.66
CA CYS A 429 -23.86 -9.39 38.08
C CYS A 429 -24.65 -10.08 39.19
N VAL A 430 -25.98 -9.94 39.14
CA VAL A 430 -26.90 -10.56 40.11
C VAL A 430 -27.80 -11.61 39.45
N ASP A 431 -28.13 -11.46 38.17
CA ASP A 431 -28.95 -12.43 37.43
C ASP A 431 -28.70 -12.30 35.91
N PHE A 432 -29.23 -13.22 35.10
CA PHE A 432 -29.22 -13.15 33.64
C PHE A 432 -30.37 -13.93 33.02
N VAL A 433 -30.82 -13.51 31.84
CA VAL A 433 -31.93 -14.12 31.10
C VAL A 433 -31.39 -14.88 29.89
N LYS A 434 -31.98 -16.04 29.61
CA LYS A 434 -31.68 -16.87 28.43
C LYS A 434 -32.90 -17.00 27.52
N ASP A 435 -32.65 -17.12 26.22
CA ASP A 435 -33.65 -17.50 25.23
C ASP A 435 -33.94 -19.02 25.23
N GLU A 436 -34.86 -19.45 24.37
CA GLU A 436 -35.24 -20.86 24.19
C GLU A 436 -34.08 -21.75 23.71
N ASN A 437 -33.06 -21.17 23.10
CA ASN A 437 -31.86 -21.87 22.63
C ASN A 437 -30.72 -21.86 23.66
N GLY A 438 -30.95 -21.28 24.85
CA GLY A 438 -29.96 -21.16 25.92
C GLY A 438 -28.96 -20.00 25.75
N ASN A 439 -29.16 -19.11 24.78
CA ASN A 439 -28.30 -17.93 24.60
C ASN A 439 -28.68 -16.86 25.60
N VAL A 440 -27.68 -16.22 26.21
CA VAL A 440 -27.90 -15.10 27.13
C VAL A 440 -28.36 -13.87 26.34
N THR A 441 -29.53 -13.33 26.68
CA THR A 441 -30.12 -12.17 26.02
C THR A 441 -29.93 -10.90 26.85
N GLU A 442 -29.99 -11.02 28.18
CA GLU A 442 -29.93 -9.90 29.12
C GLU A 442 -29.13 -10.29 30.36
N VAL A 443 -28.37 -9.34 30.91
CA VAL A 443 -27.64 -9.51 32.18
C VAL A 443 -28.10 -8.44 33.16
N HIS A 444 -28.53 -8.87 34.34
CA HIS A 444 -28.95 -8.00 35.42
C HIS A 444 -27.79 -7.73 36.37
N CYS A 445 -27.56 -6.45 36.64
CA CYS A 445 -26.49 -5.98 37.51
C CYS A 445 -27.01 -5.03 38.56
N THR A 446 -26.25 -4.88 39.65
CA THR A 446 -26.37 -3.72 40.56
C THR A 446 -25.11 -2.88 40.48
N TYR A 447 -25.23 -1.55 40.62
CA TYR A 447 -24.09 -0.63 40.67
C TYR A 447 -23.83 -0.14 42.10
N ASP A 448 -22.59 0.26 42.36
CA ASP A 448 -22.16 0.85 43.63
C ASP A 448 -21.93 2.37 43.47
N PRO A 449 -22.79 3.25 44.05
CA PRO A 449 -22.67 4.71 43.90
C PRO A 449 -21.36 5.31 44.41
N GLU A 450 -20.70 4.68 45.39
CA GLU A 450 -19.44 5.20 45.96
C GLU A 450 -18.26 5.06 44.99
N THR A 451 -18.39 4.17 44.01
CA THR A 451 -17.31 3.76 43.11
C THR A 451 -17.20 4.60 41.83
N LYS A 452 -17.89 5.75 41.77
CA LYS A 452 -17.85 6.66 40.61
C LYS A 452 -16.41 6.96 40.19
N SER A 453 -16.08 6.76 38.92
CA SER A 453 -14.75 7.04 38.39
C SER A 453 -14.35 8.49 38.67
N GLY A 454 -13.17 8.69 39.26
CA GLY A 454 -12.69 10.00 39.69
C GLY A 454 -13.13 10.45 41.10
N SER A 455 -13.94 9.67 41.82
CA SER A 455 -14.35 10.01 43.21
C SER A 455 -13.25 9.83 44.26
N GLY A 456 -12.16 9.13 43.92
CA GLY A 456 -11.10 8.77 44.86
C GLY A 456 -11.39 7.51 45.71
N PHE A 457 -12.38 6.70 45.34
CA PHE A 457 -12.70 5.45 46.05
C PHE A 457 -11.55 4.43 46.02
N GLU A 458 -11.12 3.95 47.19
CA GLU A 458 -10.05 2.96 47.36
C GLU A 458 -10.48 1.69 48.13
N GLY A 459 -11.75 1.60 48.57
CA GLY A 459 -12.22 0.56 49.49
C GLY A 459 -12.14 -0.87 48.95
N ARG A 460 -12.25 -1.06 47.63
CA ARG A 460 -12.01 -2.35 46.96
C ARG A 460 -11.56 -2.18 45.51
N LYS A 461 -10.95 -3.23 44.96
CA LYS A 461 -10.47 -3.26 43.57
C LYS A 461 -11.11 -4.42 42.80
N VAL A 462 -11.54 -4.12 41.59
CA VAL A 462 -12.00 -5.11 40.60
C VAL A 462 -10.91 -5.39 39.57
N LYS A 463 -10.90 -6.59 38.99
CA LYS A 463 -9.85 -7.02 38.06
C LYS A 463 -10.12 -6.64 36.60
N GLY A 464 -11.39 -6.50 36.21
CA GLY A 464 -11.80 -6.19 34.85
C GLY A 464 -12.32 -4.77 34.70
N THR A 465 -12.05 -4.16 33.55
CA THR A 465 -12.72 -2.92 33.10
C THR A 465 -13.32 -3.17 31.72
N LEU A 466 -14.61 -2.90 31.57
CA LEU A 466 -15.37 -3.10 30.34
C LEU A 466 -15.72 -1.74 29.72
N HIS A 467 -15.72 -1.68 28.38
CA HIS A 467 -16.38 -0.62 27.66
C HIS A 467 -17.87 -0.96 27.50
N TRP A 468 -18.68 0.06 27.28
CA TRP A 468 -20.13 -0.05 27.28
C TRP A 468 -20.72 1.15 26.52
N VAL A 469 -21.98 1.06 26.12
CA VAL A 469 -22.74 2.21 25.59
C VAL A 469 -24.13 2.22 26.22
N ASN A 470 -24.73 3.40 26.41
CA ASN A 470 -26.10 3.51 26.93
C ASN A 470 -27.11 3.09 25.85
N ALA A 471 -28.01 2.17 26.16
CA ALA A 471 -28.88 1.53 25.17
C ALA A 471 -29.90 2.48 24.53
N GLU A 472 -30.34 3.51 25.24
CA GLU A 472 -31.32 4.49 24.75
C GLU A 472 -30.71 5.51 23.79
N THR A 473 -29.45 5.91 24.05
CA THR A 473 -28.77 6.97 23.30
C THR A 473 -27.76 6.45 22.28
N ALA A 474 -27.32 5.19 22.38
CA ALA A 474 -26.36 4.59 21.48
C ALA A 474 -26.86 4.64 20.03
N VAL A 475 -25.95 4.93 19.11
CA VAL A 475 -26.25 5.01 17.70
C VAL A 475 -25.89 3.68 17.04
N LYS A 476 -26.84 3.12 16.31
CA LYS A 476 -26.64 1.92 15.51
C LYS A 476 -25.76 2.24 14.30
N ALA A 477 -24.77 1.39 14.03
CA ALA A 477 -23.84 1.52 12.92
C ALA A 477 -23.46 0.14 12.37
N GLU A 478 -22.79 0.14 11.21
CA GLU A 478 -22.17 -1.07 10.64
C GLU A 478 -20.67 -1.04 10.95
N ALA A 479 -20.11 -2.16 11.41
CA ALA A 479 -18.67 -2.35 11.53
C ALA A 479 -18.21 -3.48 10.60
N ARG A 480 -17.14 -3.21 9.85
CA ARG A 480 -16.50 -4.15 8.93
C ARG A 480 -15.16 -4.57 9.48
N LEU A 481 -15.07 -5.83 9.89
CA LEU A 481 -13.91 -6.43 10.51
C LEU A 481 -13.09 -7.16 9.45
N TYR A 482 -12.02 -6.52 9.00
CA TYR A 482 -11.10 -7.12 8.03
C TYR A 482 -10.07 -8.02 8.70
N ASP A 483 -9.72 -9.10 8.03
CA ASP A 483 -8.60 -9.99 8.36
C ASP A 483 -7.71 -10.18 7.12
N SER A 484 -6.66 -10.97 7.28
CA SER A 484 -5.74 -11.46 6.26
C SER A 484 -6.50 -11.87 5.00
N MET A 485 -6.10 -11.30 3.85
CA MET A 485 -6.75 -11.56 2.57
C MET A 485 -6.49 -12.99 2.09
N MET A 486 -5.25 -13.46 2.28
CA MET A 486 -4.79 -14.75 1.77
C MET A 486 -4.32 -15.65 2.91
N LEU A 487 -4.60 -16.94 2.79
CA LEU A 487 -4.08 -18.00 3.64
C LEU A 487 -3.08 -18.86 2.87
N ASP A 488 -2.13 -19.44 3.59
CA ASP A 488 -1.28 -20.47 3.02
C ASP A 488 -2.14 -21.66 2.56
N ASN A 489 -1.81 -22.23 1.41
CA ASN A 489 -2.46 -23.42 0.91
C ASN A 489 -1.61 -24.66 1.27
N PRO A 490 -1.98 -25.44 2.30
CA PRO A 490 -1.21 -26.60 2.72
C PRO A 490 -1.21 -27.72 1.68
N ASP A 491 -2.17 -27.71 0.75
CA ASP A 491 -2.39 -28.77 -0.25
C ASP A 491 -1.70 -28.48 -1.59
N ASP A 492 -1.09 -27.30 -1.76
CA ASP A 492 -0.41 -26.91 -3.00
C ASP A 492 1.09 -26.69 -2.79
N SER A 493 1.88 -27.63 -3.32
CA SER A 493 3.34 -27.58 -3.28
C SER A 493 3.96 -26.48 -4.15
N SER A 494 3.18 -25.84 -5.04
CA SER A 494 3.61 -24.68 -5.82
C SER A 494 3.58 -23.37 -5.02
N GLY A 495 2.94 -23.36 -3.83
CA GLY A 495 2.89 -22.20 -2.94
C GLY A 495 1.84 -21.15 -3.32
N ASP A 496 0.83 -21.51 -4.12
CA ASP A 496 -0.29 -20.62 -4.43
C ASP A 496 -1.23 -20.50 -3.22
N MET A 497 -1.43 -19.28 -2.74
CA MET A 497 -2.31 -18.98 -1.60
C MET A 497 -3.81 -19.03 -1.99
N ILE A 498 -4.66 -19.33 -1.01
CA ILE A 498 -6.12 -19.30 -1.15
C ILE A 498 -6.72 -18.06 -0.49
N MET A 499 -7.82 -17.54 -1.04
CA MET A 499 -8.55 -16.42 -0.45
C MET A 499 -9.13 -16.84 0.91
N ASN A 500 -8.96 -16.00 1.93
CA ASN A 500 -9.55 -16.22 3.24
C ASN A 500 -11.07 -15.97 3.19
N PRO A 501 -11.91 -17.00 3.44
CA PRO A 501 -13.37 -16.82 3.47
C PRO A 501 -13.83 -15.88 4.60
N ASN A 502 -13.01 -15.73 5.65
CA ASN A 502 -13.25 -14.85 6.78
C ASN A 502 -12.45 -13.53 6.67
N SER A 503 -12.05 -13.12 5.46
CA SER A 503 -11.30 -11.87 5.24
C SER A 503 -12.12 -10.61 5.55
N LEU A 504 -13.44 -10.73 5.60
CA LEU A 504 -14.39 -9.68 5.95
C LEU A 504 -15.55 -10.29 6.74
N GLU A 505 -15.77 -9.76 7.94
CA GLU A 505 -16.97 -9.96 8.72
C GLU A 505 -17.69 -8.61 8.86
N ILE A 506 -18.98 -8.58 8.56
CA ILE A 506 -19.82 -7.39 8.71
C ILE A 506 -20.74 -7.63 9.90
N CYS A 507 -20.68 -6.75 10.88
CA CYS A 507 -21.56 -6.80 12.05
C CYS A 507 -22.27 -5.47 12.29
N GLU A 508 -23.47 -5.57 12.85
CA GLU A 508 -24.18 -4.43 13.42
C GLU A 508 -23.57 -4.10 14.78
N CYS A 509 -23.27 -2.83 15.02
CA CYS A 509 -22.67 -2.37 16.25
C CYS A 509 -23.41 -1.16 16.83
N PHE A 510 -23.15 -0.89 18.11
CA PHE A 510 -23.65 0.29 18.80
C PHE A 510 -22.48 1.17 19.23
N ILE A 511 -22.46 2.40 18.73
CA ILE A 511 -21.43 3.40 19.03
C ILE A 511 -21.95 4.44 20.02
N GLU A 512 -21.05 5.03 20.81
CA GLU A 512 -21.41 6.16 21.66
C GLU A 512 -21.83 7.40 20.84
N PRO A 513 -22.72 8.27 21.37
CA PRO A 513 -23.30 9.38 20.60
C PRO A 513 -22.28 10.43 20.11
N SER A 514 -21.10 10.50 20.74
CA SER A 514 -20.09 11.51 20.44
C SER A 514 -19.54 11.42 19.01
N ILE A 515 -19.68 10.27 18.37
CA ILE A 515 -19.19 10.00 17.01
C ILE A 515 -20.31 9.77 15.99
N LYS A 516 -21.56 10.12 16.32
CA LYS A 516 -22.72 9.98 15.41
C LYS A 516 -22.56 10.76 14.10
N GLU A 517 -21.90 11.92 14.19
CA GLU A 517 -21.66 12.89 13.10
C GLU A 517 -20.19 12.84 12.63
N ALA A 518 -19.50 11.73 12.91
CA ALA A 518 -18.12 11.54 12.46
C ALA A 518 -18.00 11.65 10.95
N LYS A 519 -16.94 12.31 10.49
CA LYS A 519 -16.75 12.58 9.07
C LYS A 519 -16.11 11.38 8.37
N LYS A 520 -16.40 11.21 7.08
CA LYS A 520 -15.73 10.22 6.22
C LYS A 520 -14.21 10.31 6.36
N GLY A 521 -13.56 9.18 6.61
CA GLY A 521 -12.11 9.08 6.82
C GLY A 521 -11.62 9.48 8.22
N GLU A 522 -12.49 9.96 9.11
CA GLU A 522 -12.14 10.20 10.52
C GLU A 522 -11.83 8.87 11.21
N ARG A 523 -10.86 8.89 12.12
CA ARG A 523 -10.27 7.69 12.74
C ARG A 523 -10.46 7.70 14.23
N PHE A 524 -10.79 6.53 14.78
CA PHE A 524 -11.05 6.31 16.19
C PHE A 524 -10.40 5.03 16.65
N GLN A 525 -10.07 4.95 17.93
CA GLN A 525 -9.82 3.68 18.58
C GLN A 525 -11.11 3.23 19.26
N PHE A 526 -11.70 2.14 18.80
CA PHE A 526 -12.78 1.49 19.54
C PHE A 526 -12.13 0.71 20.68
N MET A 527 -12.48 1.11 21.91
CA MET A 527 -11.87 0.59 23.13
C MET A 527 -11.85 -0.94 23.13
N ARG A 528 -10.69 -1.53 23.41
CA ARG A 528 -10.43 -2.98 23.44
C ARG A 528 -10.63 -3.75 22.11
N ASN A 529 -11.19 -3.14 21.09
CA ASN A 529 -11.45 -3.77 19.80
C ASN A 529 -10.33 -3.51 18.78
N GLY A 530 -10.02 -2.24 18.51
CA GLY A 530 -9.11 -1.89 17.42
C GLY A 530 -9.16 -0.42 17.03
N TYR A 531 -8.43 -0.08 15.99
CA TYR A 531 -8.56 1.21 15.32
C TYR A 531 -9.52 1.07 14.14
N PHE A 532 -10.39 2.06 13.98
CA PHE A 532 -11.47 2.10 12.99
C PHE A 532 -11.46 3.44 12.27
N CYS A 533 -11.94 3.47 11.03
CA CYS A 533 -12.26 4.71 10.33
C CYS A 533 -13.67 4.69 9.76
N VAL A 534 -14.27 5.88 9.63
CA VAL A 534 -15.52 6.02 8.87
C VAL A 534 -15.24 5.76 7.40
N ASP A 535 -15.92 4.77 6.81
CA ASP A 535 -15.72 4.39 5.41
C ASP A 535 -16.08 5.56 4.48
N THR A 536 -15.22 5.82 3.50
CA THR A 536 -15.37 6.97 2.61
C THR A 536 -16.37 6.75 1.49
N LYS A 537 -16.69 5.49 1.16
CA LYS A 537 -17.55 5.11 0.03
C LYS A 537 -19.02 4.97 0.48
N ASP A 538 -19.26 4.17 1.50
CA ASP A 538 -20.57 3.64 1.87
C ASP A 538 -21.25 4.36 3.04
N SER A 539 -20.48 5.06 3.89
CA SER A 539 -21.05 5.82 5.01
C SER A 539 -21.96 6.95 4.51
N LYS A 540 -23.11 7.11 5.16
CA LYS A 540 -24.11 8.15 4.88
C LYS A 540 -24.63 8.76 6.19
N ASP A 541 -25.26 9.92 6.10
CA ASP A 541 -25.90 10.55 7.26
C ASP A 541 -26.95 9.60 7.86
N GLY A 542 -26.82 9.30 9.16
CA GLY A 542 -27.68 8.35 9.86
C GLY A 542 -27.38 6.87 9.61
N ALA A 543 -26.41 6.53 8.75
CA ALA A 543 -25.98 5.17 8.46
C ALA A 543 -24.45 5.13 8.32
N GLN A 544 -23.77 5.23 9.47
CA GLN A 544 -22.31 5.22 9.55
C GLN A 544 -21.77 3.80 9.36
N VAL A 545 -20.72 3.67 8.54
CA VAL A 545 -20.01 2.41 8.31
C VAL A 545 -18.57 2.59 8.79
N PHE A 546 -18.11 1.70 9.66
CA PHE A 546 -16.77 1.75 10.23
C PHE A 546 -15.92 0.58 9.73
N ASN A 547 -14.82 0.88 9.05
CA ASN A 547 -13.81 -0.09 8.66
C ASN A 547 -12.81 -0.30 9.79
N ARG A 548 -12.57 -1.55 10.20
CA ARG A 548 -11.45 -1.85 11.12
C ARG A 548 -10.13 -1.67 10.38
N ILE A 549 -9.36 -0.66 10.76
CA ILE A 549 -8.02 -0.40 10.25
C ILE A 549 -7.09 -1.54 10.69
N VAL A 550 -7.01 -1.77 12.00
CA VAL A 550 -6.18 -2.83 12.59
C VAL A 550 -6.70 -3.18 13.99
N ALA A 551 -6.70 -4.48 14.35
CA ALA A 551 -7.07 -4.93 15.69
C ALA A 551 -5.99 -4.56 16.72
N LEU A 552 -6.34 -4.40 18.00
CA LEU A 552 -5.34 -4.26 19.07
C LEU A 552 -4.53 -5.55 19.25
N LYS A 553 -3.32 -5.46 19.82
CA LYS A 553 -2.57 -6.67 20.21
C LYS A 553 -3.32 -7.37 21.34
N SER A 554 -3.91 -8.54 21.06
CA SER A 554 -4.46 -9.41 22.11
C SER A 554 -3.37 -10.34 22.64
N SER A 555 -3.14 -10.31 23.95
CA SER A 555 -2.32 -11.29 24.68
C SER A 555 -3.10 -12.54 25.10
N PHE A 556 -4.42 -12.57 24.87
CA PHE A 556 -5.31 -13.66 25.26
C PHE A 556 -5.95 -14.29 24.02
N LYS A 557 -5.55 -15.53 23.72
CA LYS A 557 -6.27 -16.41 22.80
C LYS A 557 -7.03 -17.42 23.67
N PRO A 558 -8.37 -17.48 23.63
CA PRO A 558 -9.08 -18.64 24.16
C PRO A 558 -8.50 -19.87 23.47
N ALA A 559 -8.16 -20.91 24.23
CA ALA A 559 -7.85 -22.19 23.61
C ALA A 559 -9.11 -22.60 22.81
N LYS A 560 -8.93 -22.88 21.52
CA LYS A 560 -10.00 -23.41 20.67
C LYS A 560 -10.59 -24.68 21.25
#